data_AF-A0A7W1BXH5-F1
#
_entry.id   AF-A0A7W1BXH5-F1
#
_cell.length_a   1.000
_cell.length_b   1.000
_cell.length_c   1.000
_cell.angle_alpha   90.00
_cell.angle_beta   90.00
_cell.angle_gamma   90.00
#
_symmetry.space_group_name_H-M   'P 1'
#
loop_
_entity.id
_entity.type
_entity.pdbx_description
1 polymer ?
#
loop_
_entity_poly.entity_id
_entity_poly.type
_entity_poly.pdbx_seq_one_letter_code
_entity_poly.pdbx_strand_id
1 'polypeptide(L)'
;MRQTLIDLANNPNFISGIYNYCDRWCERCPFASRCMVYASEKEDDDGDPQTRDITNEAFWRKLASIFEETKQMMADWAEEAGIDLSQVDEAANEQREKRRSDAARDELALAATDYAGTVTKWFTGFDQVLSVPDLAPNEPETDEMEQVEEAREVIHWYQYQIAVKLMRALSSRSNEAEWPAEAADDEAKDSDGSAKVTLIAIDRSVSAWRLIQICLPERADSIIPMILELERLRQRTELKFPKARDFIRPGFDEVLGDAN
;
A
#
# COMPACT_ATOMS: atom_id res chain seq x y z
N MET A 1 17.73 -25.41 2.29
CA MET A 1 16.45 -26.03 2.71
C MET A 1 15.51 -24.85 2.85
N ARG A 2 14.39 -24.83 2.11
CA ARG A 2 13.43 -23.73 2.13
C ARG A 2 12.90 -23.55 3.55
N GLN A 3 12.86 -22.33 4.07
CA GLN A 3 12.27 -22.07 5.37
C GLN A 3 10.75 -22.16 5.28
N THR A 4 10.11 -22.81 6.24
CA THR A 4 8.64 -22.83 6.31
C THR A 4 8.10 -21.48 6.78
N LEU A 5 6.81 -21.21 6.53
CA LEU A 5 6.16 -20.00 7.06
C LEU A 5 6.21 -19.94 8.59
N ILE A 6 6.18 -21.08 9.26
CA ILE A 6 6.30 -21.18 10.72
C ILE A 6 7.71 -20.80 11.18
N ASP A 7 8.75 -21.26 10.46
CA ASP A 7 10.14 -20.90 10.77
C ASP A 7 10.37 -19.38 10.62
N LEU A 8 9.83 -18.80 9.55
CA LEU A 8 9.88 -17.37 9.32
C LEU A 8 9.11 -16.58 10.38
N ALA A 9 7.91 -17.03 10.77
CA ALA A 9 7.09 -16.37 11.79
C ALA A 9 7.76 -16.35 13.17
N ASN A 10 8.55 -17.37 13.50
CA ASN A 10 9.26 -17.48 14.77
C ASN A 10 10.64 -16.80 14.78
N ASN A 11 11.06 -16.17 13.68
CA ASN A 11 12.37 -15.53 13.59
C ASN A 11 12.41 -14.22 14.41
N PRO A 12 13.21 -14.15 15.49
CA PRO A 12 13.25 -12.98 16.38
C PRO A 12 13.88 -11.74 15.75
N ASN A 13 14.57 -11.87 14.61
CA ASN A 13 15.16 -10.73 13.91
C ASN A 13 14.13 -9.92 13.12
N PHE A 14 12.96 -10.50 12.85
CA PHE A 14 11.88 -9.81 12.15
C PHE A 14 11.12 -8.88 13.07
N ILE A 15 10.74 -7.73 12.52
CA ILE A 15 9.91 -6.75 13.24
C ILE A 15 8.45 -7.17 13.09
N SER A 16 7.82 -7.51 14.21
CA SER A 16 6.40 -7.88 14.23
C SER A 16 5.53 -6.75 13.68
N GLY A 17 4.61 -7.09 12.77
CA GLY A 17 3.64 -6.14 12.23
C GLY A 17 4.19 -5.05 11.30
N ILE A 18 5.48 -5.07 10.92
CA ILE A 18 6.08 -4.06 10.03
C ILE A 18 5.34 -3.94 8.68
N TYR A 19 4.73 -5.03 8.21
CA TYR A 19 3.98 -5.08 6.96
C TYR A 19 2.53 -4.59 7.07
N ASN A 20 2.02 -4.30 8.27
CA ASN A 20 0.62 -3.88 8.47
C ASN A 20 0.35 -2.48 7.90
N TYR A 21 1.32 -1.57 8.07
CA TYR A 21 1.22 -0.17 7.68
C TYR A 21 2.41 0.27 6.80
N CYS A 22 2.87 -0.62 5.93
CA CYS A 22 3.85 -0.29 4.89
C CYS A 22 3.16 0.18 3.58
N ASP A 23 3.96 0.75 2.70
CA ASP A 23 3.61 1.14 1.33
C ASP A 23 3.93 0.05 0.29
N ARG A 24 4.31 -1.16 0.74
CA ARG A 24 4.69 -2.30 -0.10
C ARG A 24 5.84 -2.05 -1.07
N TRP A 25 6.61 -0.96 -0.94
CA TRP A 25 7.76 -0.70 -1.83
C TRP A 25 9.01 -1.46 -1.34
N CYS A 26 8.94 -2.79 -1.41
CA CYS A 26 9.94 -3.68 -0.82
C CYS A 26 11.36 -3.44 -1.36
N GLU A 27 11.49 -3.10 -2.65
CA GLU A 27 12.76 -2.83 -3.33
C GLU A 27 13.47 -1.58 -2.80
N ARG A 28 12.71 -0.64 -2.23
CA ARG A 28 13.22 0.61 -1.63
C ARG A 28 13.08 0.63 -0.11
N CYS A 29 12.66 -0.48 0.51
CA CYS A 29 12.39 -0.53 1.94
C CYS A 29 13.69 -0.72 2.75
N PRO A 30 14.04 0.22 3.66
CA PRO A 30 15.25 0.10 4.48
C PRO A 30 15.22 -1.07 5.48
N PHE A 31 14.04 -1.65 5.70
CA PHE A 31 13.81 -2.76 6.64
C PHE A 31 13.46 -4.07 5.94
N ALA A 32 13.67 -4.19 4.62
CA ALA A 32 13.33 -5.39 3.86
C ALA A 32 13.95 -6.67 4.48
N SER A 33 15.20 -6.59 4.95
CA SER A 33 15.90 -7.70 5.62
C SER A 33 15.31 -8.11 6.97
N ARG A 34 14.45 -7.27 7.57
CA ARG A 34 13.76 -7.51 8.85
C ARG A 34 12.25 -7.71 8.67
N CYS A 35 11.78 -7.91 7.45
CA CYS A 35 10.38 -8.11 7.12
C CYS A 35 10.11 -9.58 6.78
N MET A 36 9.26 -10.25 7.57
CA MET A 36 8.87 -11.64 7.33
C MET A 36 8.21 -11.81 5.95
N VAL A 37 7.37 -10.87 5.51
CA VAL A 37 6.70 -10.98 4.20
C VAL A 37 7.69 -10.87 3.05
N TYR A 38 8.72 -10.01 3.17
CA TYR A 38 9.76 -9.94 2.15
C TYR A 38 10.60 -11.23 2.13
N ALA A 39 10.93 -11.78 3.30
CA ALA A 39 11.63 -13.04 3.40
C ALA A 39 10.82 -14.20 2.79
N SER A 40 9.50 -14.27 3.04
CA SER A 40 8.63 -15.28 2.44
C SER A 40 8.56 -15.13 0.92
N GLU A 41 8.44 -13.91 0.39
CA GLU A 41 8.46 -13.65 -1.05
C GLU A 41 9.78 -14.07 -1.70
N LYS A 42 10.91 -13.96 -0.97
CA LYS A 42 12.21 -14.44 -1.43
C LYS A 42 12.37 -15.95 -1.38
N GLU A 43 11.83 -16.61 -0.35
CA GLU A 43 11.79 -18.08 -0.28
C GLU A 43 10.88 -18.67 -1.37
N ASP A 44 9.87 -17.92 -1.81
CA ASP A 44 9.02 -18.27 -2.95
C ASP A 44 9.68 -18.04 -4.31
N ASP A 45 10.73 -17.23 -4.42
CA ASP A 45 11.48 -17.06 -5.67
C ASP A 45 12.50 -18.20 -5.83
N ASP A 46 12.02 -19.35 -6.30
CA ASP A 46 12.84 -20.54 -6.57
C ASP A 46 13.72 -20.42 -7.84
N GLY A 47 13.69 -19.26 -8.51
CA GLY A 47 14.44 -18.99 -9.72
C GLY A 47 13.98 -19.79 -10.95
N ASP A 48 12.89 -20.55 -10.84
CA ASP A 48 12.32 -21.34 -11.94
C ASP A 48 11.19 -20.54 -12.62
N PRO A 49 11.38 -20.08 -13.86
CA PRO A 49 10.33 -19.36 -14.60
C PRO A 49 9.04 -20.16 -14.76
N GLN A 50 9.10 -21.50 -14.75
CA GLN A 50 7.92 -22.36 -14.91
C GLN A 50 6.98 -22.26 -13.70
N THR A 51 7.51 -22.01 -12.51
CA THR A 51 6.69 -21.85 -11.29
C THR A 51 6.02 -20.49 -11.22
N ARG A 52 6.29 -19.60 -12.19
CA ARG A 52 5.73 -18.25 -12.32
C ARG A 52 4.81 -18.10 -13.54
N ASP A 53 4.68 -19.14 -14.35
CA ASP A 53 3.81 -19.17 -15.53
C ASP A 53 2.45 -19.80 -15.19
N ILE A 54 1.39 -18.99 -15.18
CA ILE A 54 0.02 -19.42 -14.86
C ILE A 54 -0.51 -20.52 -15.80
N THR A 55 0.07 -20.67 -16.99
CA THR A 55 -0.29 -21.70 -17.96
C THR A 55 0.46 -23.02 -17.75
N ASN A 56 1.48 -23.02 -16.88
CA ASN A 56 2.31 -24.18 -16.60
C ASN A 56 1.78 -24.98 -15.39
N GLU A 57 1.88 -26.30 -15.45
CA GLU A 57 1.48 -27.18 -14.35
C GLU A 57 2.33 -26.97 -13.09
N ALA A 58 3.61 -26.61 -13.22
CA ALA A 58 4.52 -26.37 -12.10
C ALA A 58 4.01 -25.22 -11.20
N PHE A 59 3.46 -24.16 -11.79
CA PHE A 59 2.79 -23.08 -11.06
C PHE A 59 1.64 -23.61 -10.21
N TRP A 60 0.73 -24.40 -10.80
CA TRP A 60 -0.45 -24.92 -10.09
C TRP A 60 -0.07 -25.91 -8.99
N ARG A 61 0.95 -26.75 -9.20
CA ARG A 61 1.47 -27.65 -8.16
C ARG A 61 2.05 -26.88 -6.98
N LYS A 62 2.86 -25.85 -7.24
CA LYS A 62 3.41 -24.98 -6.19
C LYS A 62 2.31 -24.26 -5.42
N LEU A 63 1.36 -23.67 -6.15
CA LEU A 63 0.21 -22.98 -5.56
C LEU A 63 -0.60 -23.92 -4.66
N ALA A 64 -0.90 -25.13 -5.14
CA ALA A 64 -1.61 -26.14 -4.36
C ALA A 64 -0.86 -26.53 -3.07
N SER A 65 0.48 -26.66 -3.12
CA SER A 65 1.30 -26.94 -1.94
C SER A 65 1.17 -25.84 -0.88
N ILE A 66 1.26 -24.57 -1.30
CA ILE A 66 1.14 -23.42 -0.40
C ILE A 66 -0.25 -23.37 0.25
N PHE A 67 -1.31 -23.61 -0.51
CA PHE A 67 -2.67 -23.65 0.02
C PHE A 67 -2.89 -24.81 1.00
N GLU A 68 -2.34 -26.00 0.72
CA GLU A 68 -2.46 -27.14 1.63
C GLU A 68 -1.73 -26.89 2.95
N GLU A 69 -0.49 -26.37 2.90
CA GLU A 69 0.27 -25.96 4.09
C GLU A 69 -0.49 -24.91 4.91
N THR A 70 -1.00 -23.86 4.25
CA THR A 70 -1.77 -22.79 4.91
C THR A 70 -3.06 -23.34 5.53
N LYS A 71 -3.77 -24.22 4.83
CA LYS A 71 -4.99 -24.85 5.32
C LYS A 71 -4.73 -25.70 6.56
N GLN A 72 -3.64 -26.48 6.57
CA GLN A 72 -3.25 -27.26 7.73
C GLN A 72 -2.94 -26.34 8.92
N MET A 73 -2.15 -25.29 8.73
CA MET A 73 -1.86 -24.30 9.78
C MET A 73 -3.13 -23.67 10.35
N MET A 74 -4.08 -23.29 9.49
CA MET A 74 -5.36 -22.72 9.92
C MET A 74 -6.19 -23.73 10.72
N ALA A 75 -6.22 -25.00 10.32
CA ALA A 75 -6.94 -26.05 11.02
C ALA A 75 -6.35 -26.29 12.43
N ASP A 76 -5.02 -26.37 12.53
CA ASP A 76 -4.33 -26.56 13.80
C ASP A 76 -4.62 -25.40 14.78
N TRP A 77 -4.52 -24.15 14.30
CA TRP A 77 -4.84 -22.98 15.12
C TRP A 77 -6.32 -22.89 15.51
N ALA A 78 -7.22 -23.29 14.62
CA ALA A 78 -8.64 -23.30 14.93
C ALA A 78 -8.97 -24.34 16.00
N GLU A 79 -8.38 -25.53 15.93
CA GLU A 79 -8.51 -26.57 16.96
C GLU A 79 -7.97 -26.07 18.31
N GLU A 80 -6.77 -25.49 18.33
CA GLU A 80 -6.16 -24.92 19.55
C GLU A 80 -7.01 -23.81 20.18
N ALA A 81 -7.60 -22.93 19.35
CA ALA A 81 -8.46 -21.84 19.80
C ALA A 81 -9.92 -22.27 20.09
N GLY A 82 -10.28 -23.52 19.81
CA GLY A 82 -11.66 -24.02 19.93
C GLY A 82 -12.64 -23.36 18.96
N ILE A 83 -12.18 -22.93 17.79
CA ILE A 83 -12.96 -22.24 16.75
C ILE A 83 -13.44 -23.27 15.71
N ASP A 84 -14.76 -23.30 15.47
CA ASP A 84 -15.36 -24.11 14.41
C ASP A 84 -15.32 -23.37 13.07
N LEU A 85 -14.41 -23.78 12.17
CA LEU A 85 -14.25 -23.17 10.84
C LEU A 85 -15.45 -23.36 9.91
N SER A 86 -16.40 -24.25 10.23
CA SER A 86 -17.61 -24.45 9.43
C SER A 86 -18.72 -23.46 9.76
N GLN A 87 -18.62 -22.76 10.89
CA GLN A 87 -19.59 -21.75 11.28
C GLN A 87 -19.23 -20.40 10.65
N VAL A 88 -20.03 -20.02 9.64
CA VAL A 88 -19.90 -18.72 8.97
C VAL A 88 -21.05 -17.83 9.44
N ASP A 89 -20.71 -16.67 10.00
CA ASP A 89 -21.68 -15.62 10.26
C ASP A 89 -21.91 -14.82 8.97
N GLU A 90 -22.92 -15.25 8.20
CA GLU A 90 -23.30 -14.60 6.94
C GLU A 90 -23.65 -13.12 7.14
N ALA A 91 -24.34 -12.79 8.24
CA ALA A 91 -24.73 -11.41 8.53
C ALA A 91 -23.50 -10.52 8.81
N ALA A 92 -22.52 -11.02 9.56
CA ALA A 92 -21.26 -10.31 9.78
C ALA A 92 -20.48 -10.12 8.47
N ASN A 93 -20.49 -11.11 7.57
CA ASN A 93 -19.83 -10.99 6.26
C ASN A 93 -20.53 -9.96 5.35
N GLU A 94 -21.86 -10.00 5.25
CA GLU A 94 -22.65 -9.01 4.51
C GLU A 94 -22.41 -7.58 5.04
N GLN A 95 -22.34 -7.42 6.37
CA GLN A 95 -22.05 -6.14 6.98
C GLN A 95 -20.64 -5.65 6.62
N ARG A 96 -19.64 -6.54 6.62
CA ARG A 96 -18.27 -6.21 6.20
C ARG A 96 -18.21 -5.78 4.72
N GLU A 97 -18.92 -6.48 3.84
CA GLU A 97 -19.00 -6.14 2.42
C GLU A 97 -19.68 -4.79 2.21
N LYS A 98 -20.77 -4.53 2.95
CA LYS A 98 -21.44 -3.24 2.94
C LYS A 98 -20.51 -2.11 3.38
N ARG A 99 -19.76 -2.29 4.48
CA ARG A 99 -18.76 -1.30 4.94
C ARG A 99 -17.71 -1.00 3.87
N ARG A 100 -17.23 -2.01 3.14
CA ARG A 100 -16.29 -1.83 2.02
C ARG A 100 -16.93 -1.08 0.85
N SER A 101 -18.17 -1.41 0.50
CA SER A 101 -18.91 -0.73 -0.57
C SER A 101 -19.17 0.74 -0.24
N ASP A 102 -19.58 1.03 0.99
CA ASP A 102 -19.83 2.39 1.47
C ASP A 102 -18.52 3.20 1.51
N ALA A 103 -17.42 2.59 1.96
CA ALA A 103 -16.10 3.21 1.93
C ALA A 103 -15.62 3.54 0.51
N ALA A 104 -15.90 2.67 -0.48
CA ALA A 104 -15.55 2.91 -1.88
C ALA A 104 -16.39 4.03 -2.52
N ARG A 105 -17.61 4.28 -2.01
CA ARG A 105 -18.51 5.36 -2.46
C ARG A 105 -18.31 6.67 -1.71
N ASP A 106 -17.47 6.68 -0.68
CA ASP A 106 -17.15 7.88 0.08
C ASP A 106 -16.49 8.94 -0.81
N GLU A 107 -16.88 10.19 -0.67
CA GLU A 107 -16.34 11.29 -1.49
C GLU A 107 -14.82 11.46 -1.40
N LEU A 108 -14.20 11.02 -0.30
CA LEU A 108 -12.74 11.05 -0.16
C LEU A 108 -12.08 9.93 -0.98
N ALA A 109 -12.67 8.74 -1.00
CA ALA A 109 -12.18 7.60 -1.78
C ALA A 109 -12.40 7.82 -3.29
N LEU A 110 -13.56 8.38 -3.67
CA LEU A 110 -13.86 8.75 -5.05
C LEU A 110 -12.87 9.80 -5.57
N ALA A 111 -12.60 10.86 -4.80
CA ALA A 111 -11.61 11.87 -5.18
C ALA A 111 -10.21 11.28 -5.34
N ALA A 112 -9.80 10.34 -4.49
CA ALA A 112 -8.51 9.67 -4.65
C ALA A 112 -8.45 8.75 -5.89
N THR A 113 -9.59 8.15 -6.25
CA THR A 113 -9.71 7.34 -7.48
C THR A 113 -9.66 8.22 -8.73
N ASP A 114 -10.33 9.38 -8.69
CA ASP A 114 -10.31 10.37 -9.76
C ASP A 114 -8.89 10.95 -9.95
N TYR A 115 -8.17 11.23 -8.87
CA TYR A 115 -6.76 11.59 -8.91
C TYR A 115 -5.94 10.52 -9.66
N ALA A 116 -6.06 9.24 -9.27
CA ALA A 116 -5.34 8.15 -9.92
C ALA A 116 -5.60 8.08 -11.44
N GLY A 117 -6.87 8.22 -11.83
CA GLY A 117 -7.26 8.25 -13.24
C GLY A 117 -6.73 9.48 -13.99
N THR A 118 -6.66 10.63 -13.32
CA THR A 118 -6.12 11.88 -13.87
C THR A 118 -4.62 11.79 -14.09
N VAL A 119 -3.88 11.20 -13.14
CA VAL A 119 -2.44 10.91 -13.26
C VAL A 119 -2.18 10.01 -14.47
N THR A 120 -2.92 8.90 -14.62
CA THR A 120 -2.77 8.00 -15.76
C THR A 120 -3.00 8.73 -17.10
N LYS A 121 -4.04 9.58 -17.19
CA LYS A 121 -4.30 10.37 -18.39
C LYS A 121 -3.16 11.35 -18.68
N TRP A 122 -2.62 12.00 -17.65
CA TRP A 122 -1.52 12.95 -17.78
C TRP A 122 -0.26 12.27 -18.34
N PHE A 123 0.18 11.16 -17.74
CA PHE A 123 1.37 10.44 -18.21
C PHE A 123 1.17 9.81 -19.60
N THR A 124 -0.03 9.31 -19.90
CA THR A 124 -0.34 8.82 -21.26
C THR A 124 -0.17 9.92 -22.31
N GLY A 125 -0.62 11.15 -22.02
CA GLY A 125 -0.43 12.29 -22.90
C GLY A 125 1.03 12.76 -22.95
N PHE A 126 1.75 12.70 -21.83
CA PHE A 126 3.17 13.05 -21.74
C PHE A 126 4.03 12.11 -22.62
N ASP A 127 3.85 10.80 -22.50
CA ASP A 127 4.58 9.79 -23.28
C ASP A 127 4.33 9.93 -24.79
N GLN A 128 3.10 10.30 -25.19
CA GLN A 128 2.77 10.54 -26.59
C GLN A 128 3.54 11.72 -27.17
N VAL A 129 3.75 12.79 -26.39
CA VAL A 129 4.51 13.95 -26.88
C VAL A 129 6.00 13.64 -26.97
N LEU A 130 6.56 12.91 -26.00
CA LEU A 130 7.96 12.48 -26.04
C LEU A 130 8.27 11.54 -27.21
N SER A 131 7.27 10.78 -27.67
CA SER A 131 7.42 9.87 -28.81
C SER A 131 7.43 10.57 -30.18
N VAL A 132 7.17 11.88 -30.25
CA VAL A 132 7.15 12.65 -31.51
C VAL A 132 8.49 13.40 -31.70
N PRO A 133 9.33 13.02 -32.69
CA PRO A 133 10.70 13.55 -32.83
C PRO A 133 10.83 15.06 -33.02
N ASP A 134 9.81 15.70 -33.61
CA ASP A 134 9.81 17.13 -33.98
C ASP A 134 9.19 18.06 -32.91
N LEU A 135 8.67 17.49 -31.81
CA LEU A 135 8.00 18.21 -30.72
C LEU A 135 8.64 17.95 -29.35
N ALA A 136 9.77 17.23 -29.31
CA ALA A 136 10.54 17.12 -28.09
C ALA A 136 10.89 18.55 -27.63
N PRO A 137 10.51 18.97 -26.41
CA PRO A 137 11.04 20.22 -25.85
C PRO A 137 12.57 20.18 -25.91
N ASN A 138 13.22 21.35 -25.91
CA ASN A 138 14.69 21.44 -25.80
C ASN A 138 15.17 20.33 -24.88
N GLU A 139 15.95 19.38 -25.42
CA GLU A 139 16.27 18.14 -24.70
C GLU A 139 16.69 18.50 -23.27
N PRO A 140 15.92 18.05 -22.25
CA PRO A 140 16.31 18.29 -20.87
C PRO A 140 17.73 17.79 -20.67
N GLU A 141 18.50 18.46 -19.81
CA GLU A 141 19.81 17.91 -19.45
C GLU A 141 19.62 16.48 -18.93
N THR A 142 20.58 15.59 -19.19
CA THR A 142 20.46 14.16 -18.85
C THR A 142 20.03 13.94 -17.39
N ASP A 143 20.50 14.80 -16.49
CA ASP A 143 20.21 14.77 -15.06
C ASP A 143 18.76 15.20 -14.73
N GLU A 144 18.16 16.11 -15.52
CA GLU A 144 16.76 16.52 -15.36
C GLU A 144 15.81 15.39 -15.78
N MET A 145 16.14 14.68 -16.87
CA MET A 145 15.34 13.54 -17.32
C MET A 145 15.39 12.38 -16.33
N GLU A 146 16.55 12.11 -15.72
CA GLU A 146 16.68 11.11 -14.65
C GLU A 146 15.80 11.47 -13.44
N GLN A 147 15.81 12.74 -13.00
CA GLN A 147 14.94 13.23 -11.93
C GLN A 147 13.44 13.11 -12.25
N VAL A 148 13.06 13.34 -13.51
CA VAL A 148 11.67 13.17 -13.96
C VAL A 148 11.25 11.70 -13.89
N GLU A 149 12.10 10.77 -14.32
CA GLU A 149 11.80 9.33 -14.25
C GLU A 149 11.74 8.82 -12.81
N GLU A 150 12.64 9.28 -11.92
CA GLU A 150 12.55 8.95 -10.49
C GLU A 150 11.25 9.47 -9.86
N ALA A 151 10.85 10.71 -10.18
CA ALA A 151 9.59 11.28 -9.71
C ALA A 151 8.38 10.52 -10.27
N ARG A 152 8.44 10.13 -11.54
CA ARG A 152 7.42 9.31 -12.19
C ARG A 152 7.23 7.98 -11.50
N GLU A 153 8.31 7.28 -11.15
CA GLU A 153 8.22 6.03 -10.38
C GLU A 153 7.49 6.24 -9.05
N VAL A 154 7.81 7.31 -8.32
CA VAL A 154 7.13 7.66 -7.06
C VAL A 154 5.64 7.90 -7.28
N ILE A 155 5.26 8.67 -8.30
CA ILE A 155 3.85 8.97 -8.58
C ILE A 155 3.09 7.71 -8.97
N HIS A 156 3.64 6.91 -9.88
CA HIS A 156 3.03 5.65 -10.30
C HIS A 156 2.89 4.64 -9.16
N TRP A 157 3.86 4.59 -8.25
CA TRP A 157 3.78 3.73 -7.07
C TRP A 157 2.58 4.07 -6.18
N TYR A 158 2.34 5.36 -5.96
CA TYR A 158 1.33 5.82 -5.00
C TYR A 158 -0.06 6.11 -5.57
N GLN A 159 -0.20 6.34 -6.89
CA GLN A 159 -1.46 6.84 -7.47
C GLN A 159 -2.69 6.00 -7.09
N TYR A 160 -2.61 4.67 -7.18
CA TYR A 160 -3.70 3.78 -6.81
C TYR A 160 -3.71 3.44 -5.32
N GLN A 161 -2.53 3.44 -4.69
CA GLN A 161 -2.38 3.11 -3.28
C GLN A 161 -3.12 4.10 -2.38
N ILE A 162 -3.09 5.40 -2.72
CA ILE A 162 -3.81 6.45 -1.99
C ILE A 162 -5.29 6.09 -1.87
N ALA A 163 -5.94 5.73 -2.98
CA ALA A 163 -7.36 5.36 -3.01
C ALA A 163 -7.64 4.09 -2.19
N VAL A 164 -6.87 3.02 -2.41
CA VAL A 164 -7.06 1.73 -1.71
C VAL A 164 -6.86 1.87 -0.20
N LYS A 165 -5.85 2.62 0.24
CA LYS A 165 -5.58 2.85 1.66
C LYS A 165 -6.65 3.73 2.32
N LEU A 166 -7.20 4.71 1.60
CA LEU A 166 -8.36 5.48 2.07
C LEU A 166 -9.60 4.61 2.22
N MET A 167 -9.91 3.75 1.25
CA MET A 167 -11.02 2.80 1.36
C MET A 167 -10.86 1.89 2.58
N ARG A 168 -9.63 1.38 2.84
CA ARG A 168 -9.34 0.63 4.06
C ARG A 168 -9.61 1.48 5.30
N ALA A 169 -9.00 2.67 5.41
CA ALA A 169 -9.15 3.55 6.56
C ALA A 169 -10.62 3.85 6.88
N LEU A 170 -11.43 4.12 5.85
CA LEU A 170 -12.87 4.39 5.96
C LEU A 170 -13.65 3.16 6.42
N SER A 171 -13.38 1.99 5.82
CA SER A 171 -14.05 0.74 6.18
C SER A 171 -13.69 0.28 7.60
N SER A 172 -12.43 0.45 8.00
CA SER A 172 -11.94 0.13 9.34
C SER A 172 -12.54 1.07 10.38
N ARG A 173 -12.64 2.37 10.10
CA ARG A 173 -13.30 3.31 11.00
C ARG A 173 -14.78 2.98 11.22
N SER A 174 -15.47 2.55 10.16
CA SER A 174 -16.87 2.10 10.27
C SER A 174 -16.99 0.85 11.16
N ASN A 175 -16.04 -0.08 11.03
CA ASN A 175 -15.97 -1.26 11.88
C ASN A 175 -15.63 -0.91 13.35
N GLU A 176 -14.67 -0.03 13.57
CA GLU A 176 -14.23 0.44 14.89
C GLU A 176 -15.32 1.25 15.62
N ALA A 177 -16.22 1.91 14.90
CA ALA A 177 -17.34 2.65 15.48
C ALA A 177 -18.37 1.73 16.17
N GLU A 178 -18.37 0.44 15.84
CA GLU A 178 -19.24 -0.57 16.44
C GLU A 178 -18.57 -1.26 17.65
N TRP A 179 -17.32 -0.93 17.97
CA TRP A 179 -16.61 -1.53 19.10
C TRP A 179 -17.19 -1.07 20.44
N PRO A 180 -17.18 -1.94 21.47
CA PRO A 180 -17.48 -1.51 22.84
C PRO A 180 -16.57 -0.36 23.26
N ALA A 181 -17.11 0.62 23.99
CA ALA A 181 -16.36 1.82 24.40
C ALA A 181 -15.06 1.46 25.17
N GLU A 182 -15.06 0.35 25.89
CA GLU A 182 -13.92 -0.18 26.65
C GLU A 182 -12.77 -0.68 25.76
N ALA A 183 -13.05 -1.09 24.51
CA ALA A 183 -12.04 -1.53 23.54
C ALA A 183 -11.57 -0.39 22.63
N ALA A 184 -12.21 0.78 22.68
CA ALA A 184 -12.02 1.85 21.72
C ALA A 184 -10.91 2.86 22.08
N ASP A 185 -10.42 2.84 23.34
CA ASP A 185 -9.56 3.90 23.88
C ASP A 185 -8.07 3.50 24.04
N ASP A 186 -7.74 2.21 24.17
CA ASP A 186 -6.36 1.74 24.41
C ASP A 186 -5.63 1.16 23.18
N GLU A 187 -6.31 0.95 22.06
CA GLU A 187 -5.71 0.33 20.87
C GLU A 187 -5.42 1.32 19.73
N ALA A 188 -4.27 1.14 19.09
CA ALA A 188 -3.92 1.86 17.87
C ALA A 188 -4.86 1.45 16.73
N LYS A 189 -5.69 2.38 16.26
CA LYS A 189 -6.75 2.12 15.28
C LYS A 189 -6.20 1.81 13.89
N ASP A 190 -6.70 0.76 13.25
CA ASP A 190 -6.34 0.40 11.87
C ASP A 190 -6.71 1.52 10.90
N SER A 191 -7.80 2.25 11.19
CA SER A 191 -8.21 3.41 10.43
C SER A 191 -7.16 4.52 10.42
N ASP A 192 -6.62 4.88 11.58
CA ASP A 192 -5.57 5.90 11.72
C ASP A 192 -4.25 5.42 11.07
N GLY A 193 -3.86 4.16 11.25
CA GLY A 193 -2.67 3.59 10.62
C GLY A 193 -2.77 3.53 9.09
N SER A 194 -3.94 3.19 8.55
CA SER A 194 -4.19 3.21 7.11
C SER A 194 -4.17 4.63 6.56
N ALA A 195 -4.76 5.60 7.28
CA ALA A 195 -4.74 7.01 6.91
C ALA A 195 -3.32 7.61 6.99
N LYS A 196 -2.49 7.20 7.96
CA LYS A 196 -1.07 7.57 8.05
C LYS A 196 -0.31 7.19 6.77
N VAL A 197 -0.50 5.97 6.28
CA VAL A 197 0.13 5.50 5.04
C VAL A 197 -0.34 6.33 3.84
N THR A 198 -1.64 6.63 3.74
CA THR A 198 -2.18 7.54 2.72
C THR A 198 -1.49 8.91 2.76
N LEU A 199 -1.35 9.50 3.95
CA LEU A 199 -0.75 10.83 4.10
C LEU A 199 0.72 10.86 3.68
N ILE A 200 1.49 9.82 4.02
CA ILE A 200 2.88 9.66 3.56
C ILE A 200 2.93 9.53 2.04
N ALA A 201 2.04 8.73 1.45
CA ALA A 201 1.94 8.58 0.00
C ALA A 201 1.64 9.93 -0.69
N ILE A 202 0.68 10.70 -0.16
CA ILE A 202 0.34 12.04 -0.66
C ILE A 202 1.55 12.98 -0.57
N ASP A 203 2.24 13.04 0.57
CA ASP A 203 3.38 13.94 0.75
C ASP A 203 4.53 13.63 -0.23
N ARG A 204 4.77 12.33 -0.47
CA ARG A 204 5.74 11.85 -1.47
C ARG A 204 5.31 12.20 -2.89
N SER A 205 4.04 11.97 -3.26
CA SER A 205 3.51 12.34 -4.57
C SER A 205 3.54 13.84 -4.81
N VAL A 206 3.25 14.69 -3.81
CA VAL A 206 3.36 16.15 -3.93
C VAL A 206 4.81 16.56 -4.22
N SER A 207 5.76 15.99 -3.49
CA SER A 207 7.19 16.27 -3.70
C SER A 207 7.65 15.84 -5.10
N ALA A 208 7.21 14.67 -5.56
CA ALA A 208 7.51 14.18 -6.91
C ALA A 208 6.91 15.07 -8.01
N TRP A 209 5.64 15.50 -7.88
CA TRP A 209 5.05 16.45 -8.83
C TRP A 209 5.76 17.81 -8.84
N ARG A 210 6.24 18.27 -7.68
CA ARG A 210 7.04 19.49 -7.59
C ARG A 210 8.38 19.34 -8.31
N LEU A 211 9.01 18.17 -8.23
CA LEU A 211 10.25 17.88 -8.95
C LEU A 211 10.02 17.93 -10.46
N ILE A 212 8.98 17.24 -10.97
CA ILE A 212 8.61 17.30 -12.40
C ILE A 212 8.31 18.75 -12.84
N GLN A 213 7.64 19.54 -12.00
CA GLN A 213 7.35 20.95 -12.29
C GLN A 213 8.63 21.80 -12.41
N ILE A 214 9.65 21.52 -11.59
CA ILE A 214 10.94 22.23 -11.63
C ILE A 214 11.70 21.87 -12.91
N CYS A 215 11.76 20.58 -13.25
CA CYS A 215 12.46 20.10 -14.45
C CYS A 215 11.73 20.47 -15.75
N LEU A 216 10.39 20.55 -15.72
CA LEU A 216 9.53 20.82 -16.89
C LEU A 216 8.63 22.04 -16.65
N PRO A 217 9.20 23.25 -16.57
CA PRO A 217 8.45 24.47 -16.25
C PRO A 217 7.35 24.78 -17.27
N GLU A 218 7.52 24.39 -18.53
CA GLU A 218 6.52 24.53 -19.59
C GLU A 218 5.26 23.68 -19.38
N ARG A 219 5.34 22.66 -18.51
CA ARG A 219 4.22 21.80 -18.13
C ARG A 219 3.56 22.22 -16.81
N ALA A 220 4.05 23.27 -16.15
CA ALA A 220 3.61 23.69 -14.83
C ALA A 220 2.08 23.83 -14.71
N ASP A 221 1.42 24.45 -15.69
CA ASP A 221 -0.03 24.65 -15.71
C ASP A 221 -0.83 23.33 -15.68
N SER A 222 -0.28 22.27 -16.27
CA SER A 222 -0.89 20.94 -16.26
C SER A 222 -0.60 20.14 -14.98
N ILE A 223 0.48 20.47 -14.27
CA ILE A 223 0.94 19.79 -13.05
C ILE A 223 0.29 20.39 -11.79
N ILE A 224 0.10 21.71 -11.75
CA ILE A 224 -0.50 22.42 -10.60
C ILE A 224 -1.84 21.80 -10.17
N PRO A 225 -2.78 21.44 -11.06
CA PRO A 225 -4.01 20.76 -10.68
C PRO A 225 -3.79 19.46 -9.89
N MET A 226 -2.78 18.65 -10.23
CA MET A 226 -2.45 17.40 -9.52
C MET A 226 -2.04 17.69 -8.08
N ILE A 227 -1.17 18.69 -7.89
CA ILE A 227 -0.69 19.10 -6.58
C ILE A 227 -1.84 19.64 -5.72
N LEU A 228 -2.73 20.44 -6.32
CA LEU A 228 -3.91 20.98 -5.62
C LEU A 228 -4.91 19.88 -5.24
N GLU A 229 -5.09 18.87 -6.08
CA GLU A 229 -5.95 17.72 -5.76
C GLU A 229 -5.37 16.91 -4.59
N LEU A 230 -4.07 16.62 -4.62
CA LEU A 230 -3.36 15.97 -3.52
C LEU A 230 -3.43 16.75 -2.21
N GLU A 231 -3.26 18.08 -2.25
CA GLU A 231 -3.43 18.94 -1.07
C GLU A 231 -4.84 18.84 -0.48
N ARG A 232 -5.88 18.87 -1.33
CA ARG A 232 -7.26 18.69 -0.89
C ARG A 232 -7.48 17.32 -0.27
N LEU A 233 -6.92 16.25 -0.86
CA LEU A 233 -6.97 14.90 -0.31
C LEU A 233 -6.28 14.83 1.06
N ARG A 234 -5.10 15.43 1.21
CA ARG A 234 -4.39 15.52 2.50
C ARG A 234 -5.25 16.18 3.57
N GLN A 235 -5.73 17.40 3.32
CA GLN A 235 -6.51 18.16 4.29
C GLN A 235 -7.80 17.43 4.69
N ARG A 236 -8.51 16.85 3.72
CA ARG A 236 -9.73 16.07 3.99
C ARG A 236 -9.42 14.78 4.76
N THR A 237 -8.28 14.15 4.51
CA THR A 237 -7.83 12.96 5.25
C THR A 237 -7.51 13.31 6.69
N GLU A 238 -6.72 14.37 6.93
CA GLU A 238 -6.37 14.84 8.28
C GLU A 238 -7.61 15.27 9.07
N LEU A 239 -8.58 15.94 8.42
CA LEU A 239 -9.84 16.29 9.06
C LEU A 239 -10.65 15.04 9.47
N LYS A 240 -10.60 13.99 8.66
CA LYS A 240 -11.40 12.77 8.85
C LYS A 240 -10.76 11.76 9.80
N PHE A 241 -9.44 11.81 9.93
CA PHE A 241 -8.60 10.95 10.77
C PHE A 241 -7.57 11.81 11.53
N PRO A 242 -8.00 12.56 12.57
CA PRO A 242 -7.15 13.54 13.24
C PRO A 242 -5.94 12.94 13.96
N LYS A 243 -6.00 11.66 14.35
CA LYS A 243 -4.91 10.94 15.01
C LYS A 243 -3.98 10.22 14.02
N ALA A 244 -4.29 10.25 12.72
CA ALA A 244 -3.52 9.51 11.72
C ALA A 244 -2.04 9.90 11.72
N ARG A 245 -1.71 11.20 11.79
CA ARG A 245 -0.32 11.67 11.80
C ARG A 245 0.47 11.18 13.02
N ASP A 246 -0.19 10.96 14.14
CA ASP A 246 0.45 10.52 15.39
C ASP A 246 0.55 8.99 15.50
N PHE A 247 -0.09 8.25 14.58
CA PHE A 247 0.00 6.79 14.53
C PHE A 247 1.46 6.34 14.35
N ILE A 248 1.91 5.44 15.22
CA ILE A 248 3.25 4.84 15.17
C ILE A 248 3.21 3.55 14.36
N ARG A 249 3.82 3.59 13.17
CA ARG A 249 3.98 2.39 12.34
C ARG A 249 5.07 1.47 12.91
N PRO A 250 4.79 0.19 13.20
CA PRO A 250 5.77 -0.75 13.72
C PRO A 250 7.03 -0.79 12.86
N GLY A 251 8.20 -0.63 13.50
CA GLY A 251 9.50 -0.59 12.84
C GLY A 251 9.86 0.68 12.06
N PHE A 252 8.91 1.54 11.70
CA PHE A 252 9.18 2.74 10.89
C PHE A 252 9.21 4.03 11.69
N ASP A 253 8.25 4.23 12.60
CA ASP A 253 8.04 5.50 13.31
C ASP A 253 8.37 5.40 14.81
N GLU A 254 8.83 4.22 15.27
CA GLU A 254 9.26 4.02 16.64
C GLU A 254 10.54 4.82 16.90
N VAL A 255 10.59 5.54 18.01
CA VAL A 255 11.84 6.15 18.47
C VAL A 255 12.77 5.00 18.81
N LEU A 256 13.78 4.78 17.97
CA LEU A 256 14.87 3.86 18.30
C LEU A 256 15.53 4.41 19.58
N GLY A 257 15.23 3.79 20.72
CA GLY A 257 16.05 3.94 21.92
C GLY A 257 17.48 3.48 21.62
N ASP A 258 18.43 3.94 22.44
CA ASP A 258 19.85 3.67 22.27
C ASP A 258 20.10 2.20 21.90
N ALA A 259 20.87 2.00 20.82
CA ALA A 259 21.27 0.69 20.34
C ALA A 259 21.90 -0.11 21.49
N ASN A 260 21.22 -1.19 21.91
CA ASN A 260 21.82 -2.22 22.75
C ASN A 260 22.74 -3.12 21.91
#